data_AF-A0A1F6B133-F1
#
_entry.id   AF-A0A1F6B133-F1
#
_cell.length_a   1.000
_cell.length_b   1.000
_cell.length_c   1.000
_cell.angle_alpha   90.00
_cell.angle_beta   90.00
_cell.angle_gamma   90.00
#
_symmetry.space_group_name_H-M   'P 1'
#
loop_
_entity.id
_entity.type
_entity.pdbx_description
1 polymer ?
#
loop_
_entity_poly.entity_id
_entity_poly.type
_entity_poly.pdbx_seq_one_letter_code
_entity_poly.pdbx_strand_id
1 'polypeptide(L)'
;MTATAHALVAGAIAAKFPDPVTAAAISFSSHFIMDSIPHWDVGTNWRMRPKTITGIFAIAETIGGMCLSFFLFGGHAPTLTLIVAIVASILPDWLETPWYVLFAHQKKHEPAPRAGIWERFCYHIYKLENTFHTKAQLPLGLATQVVTVAFFLVVLSS
;
A
#
# COMPACT_ATOMS: atom_id res chain seq x y z
N MET A 1 3.71 -0.58 2.96
CA MET A 1 2.80 0.57 3.11
C MET A 1 3.41 1.92 2.79
N THR A 2 3.25 2.27 1.52
CA THR A 2 3.30 3.63 0.98
C THR A 2 1.92 4.02 0.49
N ALA A 3 0.97 4.06 1.41
CA ALA A 3 -0.45 4.26 1.12
C ALA A 3 -0.71 5.55 0.34
N THR A 4 0.11 6.59 0.52
CA THR A 4 0.03 7.84 -0.25
C THR A 4 0.26 7.60 -1.73
N ALA A 5 1.30 6.85 -2.10
CA ALA A 5 1.58 6.57 -3.50
C ALA A 5 0.45 5.76 -4.14
N HIS A 6 -0.01 4.70 -3.47
CA HIS A 6 -1.10 3.86 -3.96
C HIS A 6 -2.41 4.64 -4.08
N ALA A 7 -2.76 5.46 -3.07
CA ALA A 7 -3.97 6.27 -3.08
C ALA A 7 -3.95 7.33 -4.20
N LEU A 8 -2.79 7.95 -4.48
CA LEU A 8 -2.65 8.92 -5.58
C LEU A 8 -2.84 8.26 -6.94
N VAL A 9 -2.22 7.10 -7.18
CA VAL A 9 -2.39 6.35 -8.43
C VAL A 9 -3.83 5.85 -8.58
N ALA A 10 -4.45 5.37 -7.49
CA ALA A 10 -5.86 4.99 -7.47
C ALA A 10 -6.81 6.15 -7.79
N GLY A 11 -6.51 7.36 -7.29
CA GLY A 11 -7.26 8.56 -7.60
C GLY A 11 -7.23 8.90 -9.10
N ALA A 12 -6.05 8.80 -9.73
CA ALA A 12 -5.91 8.97 -11.17
C ALA A 12 -6.62 7.86 -11.97
N ILE A 13 -6.57 6.62 -11.50
CA ILE A 13 -7.32 5.50 -12.09
C ILE A 13 -8.82 5.78 -12.02
N ALA A 14 -9.35 6.22 -10.88
CA ALA A 14 -10.76 6.53 -10.70
C ALA A 14 -11.23 7.70 -11.58
N ALA A 15 -10.36 8.69 -11.83
CA ALA A 15 -10.66 9.79 -12.74
C ALA A 15 -10.74 9.33 -14.21
N LYS A 16 -9.89 8.36 -14.61
CA LYS A 16 -9.89 7.83 -15.98
C LYS A 16 -10.97 6.77 -16.22
N PHE A 17 -11.25 5.94 -15.22
CA PHE A 17 -12.19 4.82 -15.31
C PHE A 17 -13.35 5.06 -14.33
N PRO A 18 -14.48 5.62 -14.79
CA PRO A 18 -15.57 5.99 -13.90
C PRO A 18 -16.35 4.78 -13.35
N ASP A 19 -16.24 3.60 -13.97
CA ASP A 19 -16.85 2.37 -13.47
C ASP A 19 -16.15 1.89 -12.18
N PRO A 20 -16.86 1.77 -11.04
CA PRO A 20 -16.24 1.45 -9.75
C PRO A 20 -15.59 0.08 -9.71
N VAL A 21 -16.13 -0.92 -10.41
CA VAL A 21 -15.56 -2.28 -10.41
C VAL A 21 -14.25 -2.30 -11.19
N THR A 22 -14.23 -1.68 -12.36
CA THR A 22 -13.03 -1.55 -13.21
C THR A 22 -11.95 -0.74 -12.49
N ALA A 23 -12.30 0.42 -11.92
CA ALA A 23 -11.35 1.25 -11.19
C ALA A 23 -10.76 0.50 -9.99
N ALA A 24 -11.58 -0.23 -9.24
CA ALA A 24 -11.13 -1.03 -8.11
C ALA A 24 -10.18 -2.14 -8.53
N ALA A 25 -10.53 -2.91 -9.57
CA ALA A 25 -9.70 -4.01 -10.06
C ALA A 25 -8.33 -3.54 -10.57
N ILE A 26 -8.31 -2.43 -11.33
CA ILE A 26 -7.06 -1.83 -11.82
C ILE A 26 -6.26 -1.27 -10.65
N SER A 27 -6.90 -0.59 -9.69
CA SER A 27 -6.22 -0.02 -8.51
C SER A 27 -5.60 -1.10 -7.62
N PHE A 28 -6.33 -2.18 -7.35
CA PHE A 28 -5.82 -3.35 -6.64
C PHE A 28 -4.63 -3.99 -7.37
N SER A 29 -4.71 -4.12 -8.70
CA SER A 29 -3.61 -4.69 -9.50
C SER A 29 -2.39 -3.76 -9.52
N SER A 30 -2.61 -2.44 -9.59
CA SER A 30 -1.55 -1.43 -9.61
C SER A 30 -0.71 -1.45 -8.34
N HIS A 31 -1.29 -1.84 -7.21
CA HIS A 31 -0.57 -1.99 -5.94
C HIS A 31 0.68 -2.88 -6.10
N PHE A 32 0.50 -4.11 -6.60
CA PHE A 32 1.60 -5.07 -6.76
C PHE A 32 2.62 -4.62 -7.81
N ILE A 33 2.17 -3.93 -8.86
CA ILE A 33 3.07 -3.36 -9.87
C ILE A 33 3.95 -2.29 -9.23
N MET A 34 3.37 -1.38 -8.46
CA MET A 34 4.09 -0.32 -7.78
C MET A 34 5.08 -0.87 -6.75
N ASP A 35 4.69 -1.91 -6.02
CA ASP A 35 5.53 -2.55 -5.02
C ASP A 35 6.73 -3.30 -5.62
N SER A 36 6.60 -3.77 -6.86
CA SER A 36 7.70 -4.37 -7.61
C SER A 36 8.80 -3.38 -8.01
N ILE A 37 8.52 -2.07 -7.94
CA ILE A 37 9.50 -1.03 -8.21
C ILE A 37 10.24 -0.72 -6.89
N PRO A 38 11.57 -0.51 -6.92
CA PRO A 38 12.32 -0.06 -5.74
C PRO A 38 11.60 1.08 -5.01
N HIS A 39 11.26 0.92 -3.74
CA HIS A 39 10.54 1.95 -2.97
C HIS A 39 10.92 1.94 -1.49
N TRP A 40 10.77 3.09 -0.83
CA TRP A 40 10.89 3.21 0.62
C TRP A 40 9.51 3.35 1.24
N ASP A 41 9.28 2.70 2.38
CA ASP A 41 8.00 2.78 3.09
C ASP A 41 8.13 2.68 4.61
N VAL A 42 6.99 2.81 5.33
CA VAL A 42 6.95 2.63 6.79
C VAL A 42 7.40 1.22 7.20
N GLY A 43 7.21 0.22 6.34
CA GLY A 43 7.70 -1.15 6.50
C GLY A 43 9.22 -1.27 6.41
N THR A 44 9.93 -0.36 5.77
CA THR A 44 11.39 -0.46 5.61
C THR A 44 12.06 -0.40 6.98
N ASN A 45 12.87 -1.38 7.37
CA ASN A 45 13.48 -1.43 8.71
C ASN A 45 12.49 -1.44 9.90
N TRP A 46 11.22 -1.81 9.70
CA TRP A 46 10.18 -1.75 10.76
C TRP A 46 10.55 -2.56 12.02
N ARG A 47 11.30 -3.66 11.88
CA ARG A 47 11.76 -4.48 13.02
C ARG A 47 12.73 -3.75 13.96
N MET A 48 13.40 -2.71 13.48
CA MET A 48 14.29 -1.88 14.30
C MET A 48 13.54 -0.75 15.02
N ARG A 49 12.22 -0.66 14.86
CA ARG A 49 11.38 0.40 15.41
C ARG A 49 10.28 -0.19 16.30
N PRO A 50 9.82 0.53 17.35
CA PRO A 50 8.68 0.08 18.15
C PRO A 50 7.43 -0.10 17.28
N LYS A 51 6.64 -1.15 17.55
CA LYS A 51 5.40 -1.43 16.79
C LYS A 51 4.39 -0.30 16.89
N THR A 52 4.28 0.34 18.06
CA THR A 52 3.39 1.48 18.29
C THR A 52 3.74 2.66 17.38
N ILE A 53 5.03 3.00 17.29
CA ILE A 53 5.53 4.07 16.41
C ILE A 53 5.31 3.71 14.93
N THR A 54 5.62 2.48 14.55
CA THR A 54 5.39 1.98 13.18
C THR A 54 3.90 2.06 12.81
N GLY A 55 3.01 1.64 13.72
CA GLY A 55 1.56 1.70 13.53
C GLY A 55 1.03 3.14 13.45
N ILE A 56 1.53 4.06 14.28
CA ILE A 56 1.17 5.48 14.20
C ILE A 56 1.57 6.07 12.85
N PHE A 57 2.82 5.82 12.40
CA PHE A 57 3.27 6.29 11.09
C PHE A 57 2.46 5.69 9.95
N ALA A 58 2.13 4.40 10.03
CA ALA A 58 1.27 3.76 9.04
C ALA A 58 -0.11 4.44 9.00
N ILE A 59 -0.82 4.51 10.13
CA ILE A 59 -2.15 5.13 10.18
C ILE A 59 -2.12 6.58 9.67
N ALA A 60 -1.15 7.38 10.10
CA ALA A 60 -1.01 8.77 9.67
C ALA A 60 -0.76 8.88 8.16
N GLU A 61 0.09 8.01 7.61
CA GLU A 61 0.43 7.99 6.18
C GLU A 61 -0.76 7.53 5.33
N THR A 62 -1.53 6.52 5.77
CA THR A 62 -2.80 6.13 5.11
C THR A 62 -3.81 7.27 5.11
N ILE A 63 -4.08 7.86 6.28
CA ILE A 63 -5.06 8.96 6.36
C ILE A 63 -4.62 10.14 5.50
N GLY A 64 -3.34 10.52 5.59
CA GLY A 64 -2.77 11.59 4.77
C GLY A 64 -2.89 11.32 3.28
N GLY A 65 -2.55 10.10 2.85
CA GLY A 65 -2.65 9.66 1.47
C GLY A 65 -4.07 9.65 0.93
N MET A 66 -5.02 9.13 1.72
CA MET A 66 -6.44 9.16 1.37
C MET A 66 -6.95 10.60 1.25
N CYS A 67 -6.70 11.45 2.25
CA CYS A 67 -7.11 12.85 2.23
C CYS A 67 -6.53 13.61 1.03
N LEU A 68 -5.25 13.41 0.74
CA LEU A 68 -4.59 14.04 -0.41
C LEU A 68 -5.21 13.57 -1.73
N SER A 69 -5.48 12.27 -1.87
CA SER A 69 -6.13 11.72 -3.07
C SER A 69 -7.55 12.26 -3.24
N PHE A 70 -8.36 12.32 -2.17
CA PHE A 70 -9.68 12.95 -2.21
C PHE A 70 -9.62 14.43 -2.60
N PHE A 71 -8.66 15.17 -2.05
CA PHE A 71 -8.47 16.57 -2.36
C PHE A 71 -8.14 16.80 -3.84
N LEU A 72 -7.27 15.96 -4.42
CA LEU A 72 -6.82 16.11 -5.80
C LEU A 72 -7.82 15.57 -6.83
N PHE A 73 -8.57 14.50 -6.51
CA PHE A 73 -9.39 13.78 -7.50
C PHE A 73 -10.90 13.83 -7.24
N GLY A 74 -11.35 14.38 -6.11
CA GLY A 74 -12.78 14.41 -5.74
C GLY A 74 -13.70 15.16 -6.72
N GLY A 75 -13.16 16.09 -7.52
CA GLY A 75 -13.88 16.77 -8.60
C GLY A 75 -13.73 16.13 -9.98
N HIS A 76 -12.92 15.07 -10.09
CA HIS A 76 -12.54 14.46 -11.37
C HIS A 76 -13.03 13.01 -11.52
N ALA A 77 -13.60 12.43 -10.45
CA ALA A 77 -14.13 11.07 -10.44
C ALA A 77 -15.46 11.03 -9.66
N PRO A 78 -16.39 10.12 -9.99
CA PRO A 78 -17.52 9.84 -9.12
C PRO A 78 -17.04 9.46 -7.71
N THR A 79 -17.64 10.04 -6.67
CA THR A 79 -17.20 9.85 -5.28
C THR A 79 -17.10 8.37 -4.88
N LEU A 80 -18.09 7.55 -5.26
CA LEU A 80 -18.08 6.13 -4.97
C LEU A 80 -16.90 5.41 -5.65
N THR A 81 -16.68 5.69 -6.94
CA THR A 81 -15.56 5.13 -7.71
C THR A 81 -14.22 5.50 -7.07
N LEU A 82 -14.05 6.75 -6.65
CA LEU A 82 -12.84 7.21 -5.96
C LEU A 82 -12.61 6.49 -4.62
N ILE A 83 -13.66 6.39 -3.79
CA ILE A 83 -13.59 5.66 -2.50
C ILE A 83 -13.17 4.21 -2.73
N VAL A 84 -13.86 3.49 -3.63
CA VAL A 84 -13.62 2.06 -3.83
C VAL A 84 -12.24 1.82 -4.45
N ALA A 85 -11.80 2.66 -5.40
CA ALA A 85 -10.47 2.59 -5.98
C ALA A 85 -9.36 2.78 -4.92
N ILE A 86 -9.47 3.82 -4.10
CA ILE A 86 -8.51 4.09 -3.02
C ILE A 86 -8.47 2.91 -2.04
N VAL A 87 -9.63 2.45 -1.56
CA VAL A 87 -9.71 1.31 -0.63
C VAL A 87 -9.10 0.06 -1.24
N ALA A 88 -9.41 -0.25 -2.51
CA ALA A 88 -8.84 -1.39 -3.21
C ALA A 88 -7.31 -1.30 -3.35
N SER A 89 -6.77 -0.09 -3.57
CA SER A 89 -5.32 0.12 -3.73
C SER A 89 -4.50 -0.06 -2.45
N ILE A 90 -5.10 0.21 -1.29
CA ILE A 90 -4.42 0.09 0.02
C ILE A 90 -4.77 -1.22 0.74
N LEU A 91 -5.77 -1.96 0.25
CA LEU A 91 -6.24 -3.18 0.88
C LEU A 91 -5.11 -4.21 1.12
N PRO A 92 -4.19 -4.48 0.17
CA PRO A 92 -3.10 -5.43 0.42
C PRO A 92 -2.26 -5.08 1.65
N ASP A 93 -1.77 -3.83 1.76
CA ASP A 93 -0.99 -3.35 2.91
C ASP A 93 -1.70 -3.63 4.27
N TRP A 94 -3.02 -3.46 4.30
CA TRP A 94 -3.81 -3.73 5.51
C TRP A 94 -4.05 -5.23 5.76
N LEU A 95 -4.00 -6.07 4.73
CA LEU A 95 -4.08 -7.52 4.85
C LEU A 95 -2.77 -8.14 5.37
N GLU A 96 -1.59 -7.56 5.09
CA GLU A 96 -0.33 -7.99 5.73
C GLU A 96 -0.19 -7.52 7.19
N THR A 97 -0.83 -6.41 7.56
CA THR A 97 -0.73 -5.77 8.88
C THR A 97 -0.95 -6.71 10.08
N PRO A 98 -1.94 -7.63 10.10
CA PRO A 98 -2.12 -8.58 11.20
C PRO A 98 -0.88 -9.40 11.52
N TRP A 99 -0.08 -9.80 10.52
CA TRP A 99 1.18 -10.50 10.76
C TRP A 99 2.17 -9.62 11.53
N TYR A 100 2.36 -8.38 11.10
CA TYR A 100 3.28 -7.44 11.75
C TYR A 100 2.89 -7.11 13.19
N VAL A 101 1.61 -6.81 13.40
CA VAL A 101 1.13 -6.30 14.69
C VAL A 101 1.03 -7.43 15.71
N LEU A 102 0.44 -8.57 15.33
CA LEU A 102 0.09 -9.63 16.29
C LEU A 102 1.20 -10.66 16.48
N PHE A 103 1.95 -11.03 15.43
CA PHE A 103 2.78 -12.23 15.46
C PHE A 103 4.28 -11.95 15.30
N ALA A 104 4.66 -11.09 14.36
CA ALA A 104 6.06 -10.85 14.03
C ALA A 104 6.74 -9.96 15.08
N HIS A 105 8.04 -10.16 15.29
CA HIS A 105 8.89 -9.27 16.09
C HIS A 105 10.35 -9.43 15.67
N GLN A 106 11.28 -8.74 16.33
CA GLN A 106 12.71 -8.72 15.97
C GLN A 106 13.37 -10.09 15.75
N LYS A 107 12.90 -11.13 16.45
CA LYS A 107 13.48 -12.48 16.40
C LYS A 107 12.56 -13.51 15.73
N LYS A 108 11.33 -13.12 15.36
CA LYS A 108 10.32 -14.02 14.81
C LYS A 108 9.96 -13.57 13.40
N HIS A 109 10.55 -14.27 12.44
CA HIS A 109 10.40 -14.01 11.01
C HIS A 109 9.38 -14.91 10.34
N GLU A 110 9.03 -16.03 10.98
CA GLU A 110 8.11 -17.03 10.47
C GLU A 110 7.30 -17.68 11.61
N PRO A 111 6.20 -18.37 11.31
CA PRO A 111 5.39 -19.03 12.32
C PRO A 111 6.16 -20.15 13.03
N ALA A 112 5.91 -20.34 14.33
CA ALA A 112 6.47 -21.47 15.05
C ALA A 112 5.91 -22.81 14.48
N PRO A 113 6.61 -23.96 14.61
CA PRO A 113 6.10 -25.25 14.13
C PRO A 113 4.71 -25.63 14.66
N ARG A 114 4.37 -25.13 15.86
CA ARG A 114 3.10 -25.33 16.56
C ARG A 114 2.18 -24.09 16.52
N ALA A 115 2.41 -23.18 15.58
CA ALA A 115 1.56 -22.03 15.34
C ALA A 115 0.15 -22.46 14.89
N GLY A 116 -0.87 -21.79 15.42
CA GLY A 116 -2.27 -22.00 15.05
C GLY A 116 -2.58 -21.56 13.62
N ILE A 117 -3.78 -21.91 13.16
CA ILE A 117 -4.23 -21.63 11.78
C ILE A 117 -4.20 -20.14 11.43
N TRP A 118 -4.57 -19.27 12.38
CA TRP A 118 -4.62 -17.81 12.17
C TRP A 118 -3.24 -17.19 11.96
N GLU A 119 -2.26 -17.59 12.76
CA GLU A 119 -0.87 -17.11 12.61
C GLU A 119 -0.31 -17.52 11.25
N ARG A 120 -0.53 -18.78 10.86
CA ARG A 120 -0.12 -19.29 9.56
C ARG A 120 -0.82 -18.52 8.44
N PHE A 121 -2.13 -18.34 8.52
CA PHE A 121 -2.90 -17.61 7.50
C PHE A 121 -2.35 -16.19 7.30
N CYS A 122 -2.18 -15.42 8.37
CA CYS A 122 -1.63 -14.06 8.30
C CYS A 122 -0.20 -14.05 7.72
N TYR A 123 0.62 -15.04 8.08
CA TYR A 123 1.96 -15.18 7.51
C TYR A 123 1.94 -15.45 6.00
N HIS A 124 1.02 -16.27 5.49
CA HIS A 124 0.94 -16.55 4.05
C HIS A 124 0.53 -15.31 3.27
N ILE A 125 -0.42 -14.52 3.77
CA ILE A 125 -0.78 -13.23 3.17
C ILE A 125 0.44 -12.31 3.11
N TYR A 126 1.08 -12.08 4.27
CA TYR A 126 2.32 -11.28 4.34
C TYR A 126 3.39 -11.79 3.38
N LYS A 127 3.60 -13.12 3.31
CA LYS A 127 4.65 -13.71 2.49
C LYS A 127 4.36 -13.55 1.01
N LEU A 128 3.09 -13.69 0.60
CA LEU A 128 2.64 -13.48 -0.78
C LEU A 128 2.88 -12.03 -1.20
N GLU A 129 2.43 -11.07 -0.41
CA GLU A 129 2.59 -9.64 -0.69
C GLU A 129 4.08 -9.24 -0.75
N ASN A 130 4.87 -9.74 0.21
CA ASN A 130 6.30 -9.48 0.25
C ASN A 130 7.09 -10.16 -0.89
N THR A 131 6.48 -10.95 -1.78
CA THR A 131 7.13 -11.37 -3.04
C THR A 131 7.21 -10.25 -4.07
N PHE A 132 6.30 -9.27 -4.00
CA PHE A 132 6.31 -8.10 -4.87
C PHE A 132 7.20 -6.99 -4.33
N HIS A 133 7.35 -6.89 -3.01
CA HIS A 133 8.15 -5.85 -2.37
C HIS A 133 9.61 -5.78 -2.84
N THR A 134 9.96 -4.71 -3.54
CA THR A 134 11.34 -4.31 -3.79
C THR A 134 11.70 -3.12 -2.89
N LYS A 135 12.06 -3.37 -1.63
CA LYS A 135 12.38 -2.28 -0.69
C LYS A 135 13.77 -1.68 -0.97
N ALA A 136 13.85 -0.36 -0.98
CA ALA A 136 15.07 0.42 -1.10
C ALA A 136 15.18 1.44 0.04
N GLN A 137 16.41 1.72 0.48
CA GLN A 137 16.65 2.73 1.52
C GLN A 137 16.47 4.15 0.97
N LEU A 138 16.28 5.12 1.87
CA LEU A 138 16.38 6.53 1.51
C LEU A 138 17.81 6.88 1.08
N PRO A 139 17.98 7.85 0.15
CA PRO A 139 16.94 8.60 -0.55
C PRO A 139 16.36 7.88 -1.78
N LEU A 140 17.03 6.82 -2.26
CA LEU A 140 16.71 6.17 -3.53
C LEU A 140 15.26 5.67 -3.60
N GLY A 141 14.80 4.97 -2.55
CA GLY A 141 13.44 4.43 -2.53
C GLY A 141 12.34 5.49 -2.58
N LEU A 142 12.58 6.69 -2.03
CA LEU A 142 11.64 7.80 -2.15
C LEU A 142 11.68 8.40 -3.55
N ALA A 143 12.87 8.58 -4.13
CA ALA A 143 13.03 9.16 -5.45
C ALA A 143 12.35 8.32 -6.54
N THR A 144 12.57 7.00 -6.52
CA THR A 144 11.92 6.07 -7.45
C THR A 144 10.41 6.06 -7.30
N GLN A 145 9.90 6.13 -6.07
CA GLN A 145 8.47 6.20 -5.81
C GLN A 145 7.82 7.47 -6.34
N VAL A 146 8.45 8.63 -6.15
CA VAL A 146 7.98 9.91 -6.73
C VAL A 146 7.92 9.82 -8.25
N VAL A 147 8.97 9.26 -8.88
CA VAL A 147 9.00 9.05 -10.33
C VAL A 147 7.89 8.10 -10.79
N THR A 148 7.66 7.00 -10.08
CA THR A 148 6.58 6.05 -10.38
C THR A 148 5.21 6.71 -10.29
N VAL A 149 4.92 7.45 -9.22
CA VAL A 149 3.65 8.17 -9.08
C VAL A 149 3.49 9.16 -10.22
N ALA A 150 4.51 9.99 -10.49
CA ALA A 150 4.47 10.96 -11.59
C ALA A 150 4.21 10.29 -12.95
N PHE A 151 4.87 9.16 -13.23
CA PHE A 151 4.64 8.39 -14.44
C PHE A 151 3.18 7.95 -14.58
N PHE A 152 2.60 7.33 -13.54
CA PHE A 152 1.20 6.91 -13.58
C PHE A 152 0.23 8.09 -13.71
N LEU A 153 0.48 9.19 -13.00
CA LEU A 153 -0.34 10.40 -13.12
C LEU A 153 -0.35 10.93 -14.56
N VAL A 154 0.81 10.98 -15.22
CA VAL A 154 0.90 11.43 -16.61
C VAL A 154 0.15 10.49 -17.55
N VAL A 155 0.38 9.19 -17.47
CA VAL A 155 -0.27 8.18 -18.35
C VAL A 155 -1.79 8.11 -18.14
N LEU A 156 -2.27 8.42 -16.93
CA LEU A 156 -3.69 8.39 -16.61
C LEU A 156 -4.38 9.74 -16.82
N SER A 157 -3.63 10.83 -17.02
CA SER A 157 -4.18 12.17 -17.29
C SER A 157 -4.57 12.45 -18.74
N SER A 158 -4.14 11.58 -19.67
CA SER A 158 -4.52 11.62 -21.10
C SER A 158 -5.78 10.82 -21.39
#